data_AF-A0A842SV30-F1
#
_entry.id   AF-A0A842SV30-F1
#
_cell.length_a   1.000
_cell.length_b   1.000
_cell.length_c   1.000
_cell.angle_alpha   90.00
_cell.angle_beta   90.00
_cell.angle_gamma   90.00
#
_symmetry.space_group_name_H-M   'P 1'
#
loop_
_entity.id
_entity.type
_entity.pdbx_description
1 polymer ?
#
loop_
_entity_poly.entity_id
_entity_poly.type
_entity_poly.pdbx_seq_one_letter_code
_entity_poly.pdbx_strand_id
1 'polypeptide(L)'
;MRFVFLLLLLASTAPAQDVTITPFLELELETACPGDILHVNAVLSNGTPAEDVELRLVRHVPFQGLRGLKHTDEDGYAFFELTRTGEYRIYIEQSEDYNSERYAEFNYSEKCPPPPPKPLNITVEPDCNSSIMVVYATSGGQPLGNVFIKTKNWSTLTESGGKAVFPLQEGLVYLKANRSGYADFEEYIAIDCTPPECLSDKDCAFNQHCFNESCVNLTGTCGYPENHSWIDYGCCNDSDCDSGFECRNNACVELPPPAINASNKTPENITENKTGVPEDEPQEEVCVVAALPLVLIIISRSGLSV
;
A
#
# COMPACT_ATOMS: atom_id res chain seq x y z
N MET A 1 88.81 59.17 -36.07
CA MET A 1 87.55 58.42 -36.29
C MET A 1 87.80 56.95 -36.07
N ARG A 2 87.08 56.34 -35.12
CA ARG A 2 86.75 54.90 -34.91
C ARG A 2 86.84 54.55 -33.41
N PHE A 3 85.73 54.80 -32.71
CA PHE A 3 85.45 54.23 -31.39
C PHE A 3 84.84 52.85 -31.62
N VAL A 4 85.53 51.80 -31.16
CA VAL A 4 85.04 50.43 -31.14
C VAL A 4 84.35 50.22 -29.78
N PHE A 5 83.02 50.17 -29.79
CA PHE A 5 82.20 49.81 -28.62
C PHE A 5 82.13 48.27 -28.55
N LEU A 6 82.88 47.67 -27.63
CA LEU A 6 82.83 46.25 -27.32
C LEU A 6 81.69 46.03 -26.30
N LEU A 7 80.52 45.62 -26.76
CA LEU A 7 79.36 45.32 -25.93
C LEU A 7 79.50 43.89 -25.37
N LEU A 8 79.92 43.76 -24.11
CA LEU A 8 79.93 42.49 -23.39
C LEU A 8 78.49 42.17 -22.93
N LEU A 9 77.82 41.25 -23.61
CA LEU A 9 76.56 40.64 -23.17
C LEU A 9 76.85 39.57 -22.11
N LEU A 10 76.70 39.92 -20.84
CA LEU A 10 76.68 38.96 -19.73
C LEU A 10 75.28 38.32 -19.70
N ALA A 11 75.14 37.13 -20.30
CA ALA A 11 73.95 36.30 -20.16
C ALA A 11 73.91 35.72 -18.75
N SER A 12 73.15 36.36 -17.85
CA SER A 12 72.81 35.85 -16.53
C SER A 12 71.80 34.70 -16.68
N THR A 13 72.28 33.47 -16.69
CA THR A 13 71.42 32.28 -16.55
C THR A 13 70.97 32.18 -15.09
N ALA A 14 69.78 32.71 -14.77
CA ALA A 14 69.14 32.39 -13.50
C ALA A 14 68.85 30.88 -13.47
N PRO A 15 69.22 30.16 -12.39
CA PRO A 15 68.84 28.76 -12.28
C PRO A 15 67.32 28.67 -12.31
N ALA A 16 66.78 27.83 -13.19
CA ALA A 16 65.37 27.52 -13.17
C ALA A 16 65.03 27.01 -11.76
N GLN A 17 64.19 27.74 -11.04
CA GLN A 17 63.64 27.23 -9.79
C GLN A 17 62.76 26.05 -10.17
N ASP A 18 63.21 24.85 -9.81
CA ASP A 18 62.43 23.65 -9.97
C ASP A 18 61.29 23.72 -8.95
N VAL A 19 60.10 24.07 -9.42
CA VAL A 19 58.90 24.15 -8.60
C VAL A 19 58.41 22.71 -8.42
N THR A 20 58.80 22.08 -7.33
CA THR A 20 58.26 20.79 -6.91
C THR A 20 56.80 20.98 -6.50
N ILE A 21 55.88 20.60 -7.39
CA ILE A 21 54.45 20.54 -7.10
C ILE A 21 54.20 19.23 -6.36
N THR A 22 53.81 19.30 -5.09
CA THR A 22 53.40 18.12 -4.33
C THR A 22 52.06 17.60 -4.88
N PRO A 23 51.98 16.33 -5.28
CA PRO A 23 50.74 15.76 -5.79
C PRO A 23 49.65 15.72 -4.72
N PHE A 24 48.39 15.69 -5.15
CA PHE A 24 47.26 15.50 -4.26
C PHE A 24 46.88 14.01 -4.23
N LEU A 25 46.61 13.46 -3.05
CA LEU A 25 46.16 12.08 -2.87
C LEU A 25 44.63 12.01 -2.90
N GLU A 26 44.10 11.15 -3.74
CA GLU A 26 42.68 10.83 -3.86
C GLU A 26 42.44 9.37 -3.44
N LEU A 27 41.33 9.13 -2.74
CA LEU A 27 40.89 7.78 -2.36
C LEU A 27 39.65 7.39 -3.15
N GLU A 28 39.74 6.30 -3.88
CA GLU A 28 38.59 5.64 -4.51
C GLU A 28 38.11 4.51 -3.60
N LEU A 29 36.82 4.53 -3.25
CA LEU A 29 36.22 3.62 -2.28
C LEU A 29 35.20 2.71 -2.96
N GLU A 30 35.48 1.41 -2.96
CA GLU A 30 34.63 0.39 -3.58
C GLU A 30 34.23 -0.70 -2.59
N THR A 31 33.02 -1.23 -2.75
CA THR A 31 32.54 -2.37 -1.97
C THR A 31 31.65 -3.24 -2.83
N ALA A 32 31.71 -4.55 -2.64
CA ALA A 32 30.80 -5.50 -3.28
C ALA A 32 29.69 -5.88 -2.30
N CYS A 33 28.42 -5.69 -2.67
CA CYS A 33 27.27 -6.00 -1.80
C CYS A 33 26.65 -7.37 -2.17
N PRO A 34 26.25 -8.23 -1.21
CA PRO A 34 26.53 -8.14 0.22
C PRO A 34 27.99 -8.53 0.50
N GLY A 35 28.72 -7.64 1.15
CA GLY A 35 30.11 -7.88 1.48
C GLY A 35 30.54 -7.02 2.65
N ASP A 36 31.52 -7.56 3.36
CA ASP A 36 32.10 -6.97 4.55
C ASP A 36 33.49 -6.42 4.23
N ILE A 37 33.81 -6.16 2.96
CA ILE A 37 35.14 -5.68 2.55
C ILE A 37 34.98 -4.32 1.87
N LEU A 38 35.68 -3.33 2.41
CA LEU A 38 35.90 -2.04 1.78
C LEU A 38 37.25 -2.07 1.09
N HIS A 39 37.22 -1.92 -0.23
CA HIS A 39 38.38 -1.76 -1.08
C HIS A 39 38.70 -0.26 -1.14
N VAL A 40 39.95 0.07 -0.83
CA VAL A 40 40.46 1.43 -0.90
C VAL A 40 41.58 1.43 -1.91
N ASN A 41 41.46 2.27 -2.94
CA ASN A 41 42.51 2.53 -3.91
C ASN A 41 43.01 3.96 -3.70
N ALA A 42 44.28 4.10 -3.33
CA ALA A 42 44.91 5.39 -3.10
C ALA A 42 45.75 5.78 -4.32
N VAL A 43 45.35 6.85 -4.98
CA VAL A 43 45.97 7.32 -6.22
C VAL A 43 46.36 8.79 -6.10
N LEU A 44 47.55 9.11 -6.57
CA LEU A 44 48.00 10.50 -6.68
C LEU A 44 47.29 11.20 -7.85
N SER A 45 47.27 12.52 -7.85
CA SER A 45 46.61 13.36 -8.86
C SER A 45 47.15 13.18 -10.29
N ASN A 46 48.26 12.46 -10.46
CA ASN A 46 48.84 12.07 -11.75
C ASN A 46 48.45 10.64 -12.19
N GLY A 47 47.59 9.95 -11.43
CA GLY A 47 47.16 8.57 -11.64
C GLY A 47 48.14 7.50 -11.17
N THR A 48 49.23 7.88 -10.49
CA THR A 48 50.20 6.92 -9.93
C THR A 48 49.66 6.34 -8.62
N PRO A 49 49.70 5.02 -8.41
CA PRO A 49 49.34 4.44 -7.13
C PRO A 49 50.22 4.97 -5.99
N ALA A 50 49.62 5.20 -4.83
CA ALA A 50 50.32 5.67 -3.64
C ALA A 50 50.58 4.48 -2.70
N GLU A 51 51.83 4.00 -2.68
CA GLU A 51 52.29 2.94 -1.78
C GLU A 51 52.47 3.44 -0.34
N ASP A 52 52.31 2.55 0.64
CA ASP A 52 52.59 2.76 2.07
C ASP A 52 51.83 3.94 2.70
N VAL A 53 50.65 4.27 2.19
CA VAL A 53 49.76 5.27 2.78
C VAL A 53 49.09 4.68 4.02
N GLU A 54 49.33 5.26 5.20
CA GLU A 54 48.64 4.84 6.42
C GLU A 54 47.17 5.29 6.41
N LEU A 55 46.27 4.33 6.43
CA LEU A 55 44.82 4.50 6.43
C LEU A 55 44.22 4.02 7.75
N ARG A 56 43.45 4.89 8.41
CA ARG A 56 42.76 4.60 9.67
C ARG A 56 41.24 4.61 9.48
N LEU A 57 40.61 3.44 9.49
CA LEU A 57 39.16 3.31 9.38
C LEU A 57 38.51 3.51 10.75
N VAL A 58 37.61 4.49 10.86
CA VAL A 58 36.82 4.80 12.05
C VAL A 58 35.34 4.69 11.72
N ARG A 59 34.56 4.02 12.57
CA ARG A 59 33.09 4.09 12.47
C ARG A 59 32.62 5.38 13.13
N HIS A 60 32.10 6.30 12.34
CA HIS A 60 31.69 7.62 12.79
C HIS A 60 30.28 7.60 13.39
N VAL A 61 29.34 6.86 12.78
CA VAL A 61 27.94 6.78 13.24
C VAL A 61 27.43 5.33 13.29
N PRO A 62 27.00 4.84 14.47
CA PRO A 62 27.37 5.34 15.80
C PRO A 62 28.89 5.26 16.01
N PHE A 63 29.44 6.22 16.75
CA PHE A 63 30.88 6.27 17.03
C PHE A 63 31.33 5.00 17.77
N GLN A 64 32.26 4.25 17.17
CA GLN A 64 32.85 3.05 17.80
C GLN A 64 34.38 3.06 17.78
N GLY A 65 34.98 4.22 17.50
CA GLY A 65 36.43 4.38 17.44
C GLY A 65 37.07 3.68 16.22
N LEU A 66 38.38 3.44 16.34
CA LEU A 66 39.21 2.81 15.32
C LEU A 66 38.78 1.36 15.09
N ARG A 67 38.53 1.01 13.83
CA ARG A 67 38.12 -0.34 13.40
C ARG A 67 39.27 -1.09 12.72
N GLY A 68 40.14 -0.36 12.03
CA GLY A 68 41.32 -0.94 11.40
C GLY A 68 42.35 0.13 11.07
N LEU A 69 43.59 -0.31 11.00
CA LEU A 69 44.73 0.44 10.48
C LEU A 69 45.39 -0.43 9.42
N LYS A 70 45.59 0.13 8.22
CA LYS A 70 46.21 -0.54 7.08
C LYS A 70 47.17 0.43 6.39
N HIS A 71 48.14 -0.13 5.68
CA HIS A 71 48.94 0.60 4.70
C HIS A 71 48.54 0.09 3.32
N THR A 72 48.62 0.96 2.31
CA THR A 72 48.43 0.56 0.91
C THR A 72 49.64 -0.24 0.42
N ASP A 73 49.40 -1.20 -0.47
CA ASP A 73 50.46 -1.97 -1.13
C ASP A 73 51.11 -1.20 -2.30
N GLU A 74 52.02 -1.86 -3.02
CA GLU A 74 52.74 -1.29 -4.18
C GLU A 74 51.82 -0.82 -5.31
N ASP A 75 50.60 -1.38 -5.37
CA ASP A 75 49.57 -1.03 -6.34
C ASP A 75 48.56 -0.01 -5.78
N GLY A 76 48.81 0.54 -4.58
CA GLY A 76 47.97 1.56 -3.93
C GLY A 76 46.73 1.01 -3.24
N TYR A 77 46.59 -0.31 -3.08
CA TYR A 77 45.38 -0.92 -2.53
C TYR A 77 45.48 -1.22 -1.04
N ALA A 78 44.35 -1.05 -0.34
CA ALA A 78 44.14 -1.55 1.01
C ALA A 78 42.73 -2.10 1.17
N PHE A 79 42.56 -3.04 2.11
CA PHE A 79 41.29 -3.71 2.37
C PHE A 79 40.92 -3.64 3.85
N PHE A 80 39.69 -3.27 4.15
CA PHE A 80 39.15 -3.26 5.51
C PHE A 80 37.95 -4.18 5.65
N GLU A 81 37.92 -4.96 6.72
CA GLU A 81 36.72 -5.70 7.13
C GLU A 81 35.73 -4.75 7.82
N LEU A 82 34.54 -4.62 7.25
CA LEU A 82 33.42 -3.89 7.78
C LEU A 82 32.59 -4.81 8.65
N THR A 83 32.40 -4.42 9.90
CA THR A 83 31.74 -5.31 10.87
C THR A 83 30.23 -5.14 10.92
N ARG A 84 29.68 -4.00 10.45
CA ARG A 84 28.24 -3.63 10.50
C ARG A 84 27.88 -2.51 9.50
N THR A 85 26.58 -2.30 9.30
CA THR A 85 26.03 -1.08 8.70
C THR A 85 26.46 0.19 9.48
N GLY A 86 26.61 1.31 8.79
CA GLY A 86 26.92 2.60 9.43
C GLY A 86 27.72 3.54 8.53
N GLU A 87 28.07 4.69 9.11
CA GLU A 87 28.92 5.68 8.46
C GLU A 87 30.36 5.54 8.96
N TYR A 88 31.28 5.53 8.02
CA TYR A 88 32.70 5.36 8.25
C TYR A 88 33.47 6.58 7.74
N ARG A 89 34.60 6.84 8.38
CA ARG A 89 35.61 7.78 7.91
C ARG A 89 36.95 7.07 7.81
N ILE A 90 37.66 7.29 6.72
CA ILE A 90 39.03 6.83 6.54
C ILE A 90 39.92 8.04 6.72
N TYR A 91 40.65 8.11 7.82
CA TYR A 91 41.64 9.15 8.03
C TYR A 91 42.95 8.76 7.35
N ILE A 92 43.59 9.75 6.74
CA ILE A 92 44.86 9.63 6.04
C ILE A 92 45.90 10.33 6.90
N GLU A 93 46.99 9.66 7.25
CA GLU A 93 48.13 10.33 7.90
C GLU A 93 48.87 11.17 6.85
N GLN A 94 49.21 12.41 7.19
CA GLN A 94 49.87 13.31 6.23
C GLN A 94 51.34 12.92 6.04
N SER A 95 51.80 12.81 4.79
CA SER A 95 53.22 12.69 4.42
C SER A 95 53.74 14.00 3.80
N GLU A 96 55.06 14.17 3.78
CA GLU A 96 55.71 15.26 3.01
C GLU A 96 55.57 15.06 1.49
N ASP A 97 55.27 13.83 1.06
CA ASP A 97 55.24 13.43 -0.36
C ASP A 97 53.94 13.83 -1.08
N TYR A 98 52.87 14.12 -0.35
CA TYR A 98 51.57 14.43 -0.94
C TYR A 98 50.71 15.32 -0.02
N ASN A 99 49.80 16.08 -0.63
CA ASN A 99 48.71 16.73 0.07
C ASN A 99 47.46 15.83 0.04
N SER A 100 46.65 15.82 1.09
CA SER A 100 45.40 15.04 1.13
C SER A 100 44.31 15.77 1.91
N GLU A 101 43.05 15.39 1.66
CA GLU A 101 41.99 15.67 2.62
C GLU A 101 42.23 14.89 3.92
N ARG A 102 41.74 15.41 5.05
CA ARG A 102 41.95 14.74 6.35
C ARG A 102 41.28 13.37 6.43
N TYR A 103 40.17 13.18 5.71
CA TYR A 103 39.46 11.92 5.66
C TYR A 103 38.56 11.80 4.44
N ALA A 104 38.28 10.56 4.03
CA ALA A 104 37.21 10.22 3.10
C ALA A 104 36.01 9.64 3.86
N GLU A 105 34.79 10.01 3.47
CA GLU A 105 33.55 9.49 4.05
C GLU A 105 33.02 8.29 3.26
N PHE A 106 32.50 7.30 3.97
CA PHE A 106 31.89 6.12 3.38
C PHE A 106 30.63 5.72 4.16
N ASN A 107 29.47 5.82 3.51
CA ASN A 107 28.21 5.37 4.08
C ASN A 107 27.87 3.97 3.56
N TYR A 108 28.04 2.96 4.42
CA TYR A 108 27.75 1.57 4.03
C TYR A 108 26.28 1.37 3.68
N SER A 109 25.36 2.04 4.37
CA SER A 109 23.92 1.86 4.15
C SER A 109 23.45 2.44 2.81
N GLU A 110 24.13 3.46 2.30
CA GLU A 110 23.85 4.03 0.97
C GLU A 110 24.43 3.16 -0.15
N LYS A 111 25.63 2.62 0.05
CA LYS A 111 26.32 1.79 -0.96
C LYS A 111 25.77 0.37 -1.02
N CYS A 112 25.47 -0.21 0.14
CA CYS A 112 24.88 -1.54 0.30
C CYS A 112 23.56 -1.45 1.06
N PRO A 113 22.49 -0.96 0.40
CA PRO A 113 21.17 -0.97 1.02
C PRO A 113 20.79 -2.42 1.35
N PRO A 114 20.10 -2.66 2.48
CA PRO A 114 19.60 -3.99 2.78
C PRO A 114 18.72 -4.47 1.63
N PRO A 115 18.73 -5.79 1.31
CA PRO A 115 17.84 -6.31 0.29
C PRO A 115 16.40 -5.93 0.63
N PRO A 116 15.56 -5.61 -0.38
CA PRO A 116 14.18 -5.24 -0.14
C PRO A 116 13.50 -6.36 0.68
N PRO A 117 12.70 -5.99 1.71
CA PRO A 117 12.07 -6.97 2.56
C PRO A 117 11.13 -7.87 1.73
N LYS A 118 11.09 -9.16 2.06
CA LYS A 118 10.19 -10.12 1.40
C LYS A 118 8.73 -9.79 1.73
N PRO A 119 7.78 -10.01 0.81
CA PRO A 119 6.37 -9.76 1.10
C PRO A 119 5.88 -10.66 2.24
N LEU A 120 5.10 -10.10 3.17
CA LEU A 120 4.41 -10.82 4.23
C LEU A 120 2.91 -10.68 3.99
N ASN A 121 2.25 -11.81 3.75
CA ASN A 121 0.81 -11.86 3.54
C ASN A 121 0.15 -12.51 4.75
N ILE A 122 -0.89 -11.86 5.26
CA ILE A 122 -1.69 -12.34 6.38
C ILE A 122 -3.10 -12.66 5.88
N THR A 123 -3.61 -13.84 6.21
CA THR A 123 -5.02 -14.21 6.00
C THR A 123 -5.64 -14.58 7.34
N VAL A 124 -6.94 -14.30 7.49
CA VAL A 124 -7.69 -14.57 8.73
C VAL A 124 -8.92 -15.38 8.40
N GLU A 125 -9.10 -16.48 9.11
CA GLU A 125 -10.25 -17.38 9.02
C GLU A 125 -10.92 -17.44 10.39
N PRO A 126 -12.09 -16.80 10.57
CA PRO A 126 -12.85 -16.94 11.80
C PRO A 126 -13.51 -18.34 11.87
N ASP A 127 -13.45 -18.97 13.04
CA ASP A 127 -14.25 -20.14 13.40
C ASP A 127 -15.24 -19.73 14.50
N CYS A 128 -16.42 -19.31 14.03
CA CYS A 128 -17.51 -18.81 14.87
C CYS A 128 -18.07 -19.89 15.81
N ASN A 129 -17.98 -21.18 15.43
CA ASN A 129 -18.47 -22.28 16.25
C ASN A 129 -17.56 -22.53 17.46
N SER A 130 -16.25 -22.42 17.25
CA SER A 130 -15.25 -22.62 18.31
C SER A 130 -14.87 -21.32 19.03
N SER A 131 -15.47 -20.18 18.66
CA SER A 131 -15.12 -18.83 19.16
C SER A 131 -13.61 -18.51 19.05
N ILE A 132 -12.98 -18.91 17.96
CA ILE A 132 -11.57 -18.59 17.67
C ILE A 132 -11.43 -17.94 16.30
N MET A 133 -10.35 -17.18 16.10
CA MET A 133 -9.87 -16.80 14.77
C MET A 133 -8.50 -17.42 14.52
N VAL A 134 -8.31 -17.97 13.32
CA VAL A 134 -7.04 -18.52 12.86
C VAL A 134 -6.41 -17.52 11.91
N VAL A 135 -5.16 -17.14 12.20
CA VAL A 135 -4.38 -16.22 11.37
C VAL A 135 -3.25 -17.00 10.72
N TYR A 136 -3.12 -16.91 9.40
CA TYR A 136 -2.04 -17.54 8.65
C TYR A 136 -1.10 -16.48 8.09
N ALA A 137 0.20 -16.71 8.24
CA ALA A 137 1.24 -15.90 7.64
C ALA A 137 1.94 -16.66 6.52
N THR A 138 2.05 -16.02 5.34
CA THR A 138 2.70 -16.60 4.16
C THR A 138 3.61 -15.61 3.45
N SER A 139 4.53 -16.12 2.64
CA SER A 139 5.33 -15.33 1.68
C SER A 139 5.51 -16.14 0.40
N GLY A 140 5.08 -15.58 -0.74
CA GLY A 140 5.11 -16.31 -2.01
C GLY A 140 4.31 -17.62 -1.96
N GLY A 141 3.21 -17.65 -1.20
CA GLY A 141 2.35 -18.82 -1.00
C GLY A 141 2.89 -19.88 -0.03
N GLN A 142 4.09 -19.71 0.53
CA GLN A 142 4.65 -20.66 1.50
C GLN A 142 4.35 -20.21 2.95
N PRO A 143 3.98 -21.14 3.85
CA PRO A 143 3.71 -20.83 5.24
C PRO A 143 4.97 -20.34 5.97
N LEU A 144 4.81 -19.36 6.86
CA LEU A 144 5.89 -18.71 7.59
C LEU A 144 5.75 -18.86 9.10
N GLY A 145 6.57 -19.71 9.71
CA GLY A 145 6.69 -19.77 11.17
C GLY A 145 7.48 -18.62 11.80
N ASN A 146 7.33 -18.44 13.12
CA ASN A 146 7.96 -17.38 13.91
C ASN A 146 7.66 -15.95 13.43
N VAL A 147 6.48 -15.73 12.85
CA VAL A 147 5.95 -14.38 12.59
C VAL A 147 5.28 -13.90 13.87
N PHE A 148 5.67 -12.73 14.38
CA PHE A 148 5.03 -12.14 15.55
C PHE A 148 3.75 -11.46 15.11
N ILE A 149 2.61 -11.94 15.60
CA ILE A 149 1.27 -11.41 15.30
C ILE A 149 0.68 -10.82 16.57
N LYS A 150 0.14 -9.60 16.45
CA LYS A 150 -0.43 -8.84 17.55
C LYS A 150 -1.77 -8.24 17.16
N THR A 151 -2.75 -8.39 18.04
CA THR A 151 -4.01 -7.65 18.06
C THR A 151 -3.96 -6.58 19.15
N LYS A 152 -5.06 -5.85 19.37
CA LYS A 152 -5.19 -4.92 20.51
C LYS A 152 -4.97 -5.61 21.87
N ASN A 153 -5.47 -6.84 22.03
CA ASN A 153 -5.56 -7.51 23.33
C ASN A 153 -4.62 -8.72 23.47
N TRP A 154 -4.12 -9.29 22.37
CA TRP A 154 -3.33 -10.52 22.39
C TRP A 154 -2.17 -10.47 21.40
N SER A 155 -1.16 -11.29 21.63
CA SER A 155 -0.06 -11.50 20.69
C SER A 155 0.48 -12.91 20.80
N THR A 156 0.95 -13.48 19.70
CA THR A 156 1.62 -14.78 19.67
C THR A 156 2.57 -14.86 18.47
N LEU A 157 3.38 -15.92 18.41
CA LEU A 157 4.18 -16.26 17.24
C LEU A 157 3.44 -17.32 16.42
N THR A 158 3.58 -17.28 15.09
CA THR A 158 3.11 -18.38 14.25
C THR A 158 3.95 -19.65 14.45
N GLU A 159 3.29 -20.80 14.44
CA GLU A 159 3.93 -22.12 14.45
C GLU A 159 4.64 -22.42 13.10
N SER A 160 5.33 -23.55 12.97
CA SER A 160 6.04 -23.94 11.74
C SER A 160 5.15 -24.00 10.50
N GLY A 161 3.84 -24.24 10.67
CA GLY A 161 2.83 -24.18 9.60
C GLY A 161 2.32 -22.78 9.27
N GLY A 162 2.91 -21.72 9.82
CA GLY A 162 2.50 -20.33 9.60
C GLY A 162 1.20 -19.94 10.29
N LYS A 163 0.68 -20.78 11.18
CA LYS A 163 -0.60 -20.61 11.86
C LYS A 163 -0.42 -19.97 13.24
N ALA A 164 -1.31 -19.05 13.57
CA ALA A 164 -1.54 -18.52 14.92
C ALA A 164 -3.04 -18.58 15.23
N VAL A 165 -3.40 -18.79 16.50
CA VAL A 165 -4.80 -18.87 16.94
C VAL A 165 -5.05 -17.84 18.02
N PHE A 166 -6.15 -17.11 17.90
CA PHE A 166 -6.58 -16.10 18.87
C PHE A 166 -8.04 -16.34 19.29
N PRO A 167 -8.46 -15.87 20.47
CA PRO A 167 -9.88 -15.75 20.78
C PRO A 167 -10.56 -14.85 19.74
N LEU A 168 -11.73 -15.26 19.26
CA LEU A 168 -12.50 -14.51 18.28
C LEU A 168 -12.91 -13.14 18.83
N GLN A 169 -12.85 -12.11 17.99
CA GLN A 169 -13.45 -10.80 18.23
C GLN A 169 -14.30 -10.44 17.01
N GLU A 170 -15.60 -10.30 17.20
CA GLU A 170 -16.50 -9.79 16.17
C GLU A 170 -16.28 -8.29 15.94
N GLY A 171 -16.52 -7.83 14.71
CA GLY A 171 -16.31 -6.46 14.27
C GLY A 171 -14.92 -6.21 13.69
N LEU A 172 -14.45 -4.98 13.78
CA LEU A 172 -13.16 -4.56 13.21
C LEU A 172 -11.99 -4.90 14.15
N VAL A 173 -11.15 -5.85 13.73
CA VAL A 173 -9.95 -6.28 14.45
C VAL A 173 -8.71 -5.67 13.82
N TYR A 174 -7.96 -4.88 14.59
CA TYR A 174 -6.65 -4.39 14.18
C TYR A 174 -5.59 -5.47 14.38
N LEU A 175 -4.87 -5.79 13.31
CA LEU A 175 -3.81 -6.79 13.26
C LEU A 175 -2.50 -6.17 12.80
N LYS A 176 -1.42 -6.49 13.53
CA LYS A 176 -0.05 -6.16 13.17
C LYS A 176 0.78 -7.43 13.14
N ALA A 177 1.57 -7.63 12.09
CA ALA A 177 2.51 -8.73 12.00
C ALA A 177 3.91 -8.25 11.57
N ASN A 178 4.94 -8.84 12.18
CA ASN A 178 6.35 -8.52 11.89
C ASN A 178 7.22 -9.78 11.91
N ARG A 179 8.19 -9.84 11.00
CA ARG A 179 9.28 -10.81 11.01
C ARG A 179 10.51 -10.22 10.33
N SER A 180 11.68 -10.40 10.94
CA SER A 180 12.95 -9.92 10.37
C SER A 180 13.17 -10.44 8.94
N GLY A 181 13.52 -9.52 8.03
CA GLY A 181 13.70 -9.81 6.60
C GLY A 181 12.41 -9.81 5.77
N TYR A 182 11.27 -9.52 6.38
CA TYR A 182 9.96 -9.39 5.73
C TYR A 182 9.39 -8.00 5.93
N ALA A 183 8.44 -7.62 5.06
CA ALA A 183 7.70 -6.38 5.19
C ALA A 183 6.76 -6.48 6.40
N ASP A 184 6.52 -5.36 7.06
CA ASP A 184 5.53 -5.30 8.13
C ASP A 184 4.12 -5.35 7.54
N PHE A 185 3.21 -6.01 8.25
CA PHE A 185 1.79 -6.02 7.93
C PHE A 185 1.02 -5.29 9.04
N GLU A 186 0.08 -4.42 8.65
CA GLU A 186 -0.75 -3.66 9.59
C GLU A 186 -2.09 -3.29 8.93
N GLU A 187 -3.20 -3.87 9.39
CA GLU A 187 -4.53 -3.68 8.79
C GLU A 187 -5.68 -3.90 9.79
N TYR A 188 -6.85 -3.34 9.50
CA TYR A 188 -8.12 -3.66 10.18
C TYR A 188 -8.89 -4.70 9.36
N ILE A 189 -9.24 -5.82 9.99
CA ILE A 189 -9.99 -6.92 9.36
C ILE A 189 -11.38 -6.96 9.97
N ALA A 190 -12.41 -6.95 9.13
CA ALA A 190 -13.79 -7.14 9.56
C ALA A 190 -14.04 -8.63 9.77
N ILE A 191 -14.43 -9.00 10.99
CA ILE A 191 -14.85 -10.34 11.35
C ILE A 191 -16.35 -10.29 11.60
N ASP A 192 -17.10 -11.02 10.79
CA ASP A 192 -18.53 -11.21 10.97
C ASP A 192 -18.80 -12.69 11.21
N CYS A 193 -19.48 -12.96 12.32
CA CYS A 193 -19.92 -14.30 12.70
C CYS A 193 -21.44 -14.42 12.73
N THR A 194 -22.13 -13.44 12.16
CA THR A 194 -23.57 -13.53 11.91
C THR A 194 -23.81 -14.69 10.96
N PRO A 195 -24.55 -15.73 11.37
CA PRO A 195 -24.91 -16.81 10.47
C PRO A 195 -25.59 -16.23 9.23
N PRO A 196 -25.36 -16.80 8.03
CA PRO A 196 -26.08 -16.37 6.85
C PRO A 196 -27.59 -16.50 7.10
N GLU A 197 -28.37 -15.56 6.58
CA GLU A 197 -29.83 -15.57 6.76
C GLU A 197 -30.44 -16.80 6.08
N CYS A 198 -29.83 -17.25 4.99
CA CYS A 198 -30.23 -18.43 4.23
C CYS A 198 -29.03 -19.16 3.61
N LEU A 199 -29.18 -20.47 3.41
CA LEU A 199 -28.27 -21.30 2.60
C LEU A 199 -28.96 -21.79 1.32
N SER A 200 -30.29 -21.75 1.30
CA SER A 200 -31.15 -22.14 0.20
C SER A 200 -32.46 -21.35 0.24
N ASP A 201 -33.19 -21.31 -0.88
CA ASP A 201 -34.47 -20.61 -0.94
C ASP A 201 -35.47 -21.09 0.12
N LYS A 202 -35.39 -22.37 0.52
CA LYS A 202 -36.27 -22.97 1.54
C LYS A 202 -36.11 -22.34 2.93
N ASP A 203 -34.99 -21.69 3.18
CA ASP A 203 -34.74 -20.98 4.44
C ASP A 203 -35.44 -19.61 4.45
N CYS A 204 -35.83 -19.10 3.28
CA CYS A 204 -36.51 -17.83 3.10
C CYS A 204 -38.03 -17.96 3.06
N ALA A 205 -38.73 -16.84 3.27
CA ALA A 205 -40.17 -16.76 3.07
C ALA A 205 -40.57 -17.13 1.63
N PHE A 206 -41.81 -17.57 1.41
CA PHE A 206 -42.28 -18.06 0.11
C PHE A 206 -42.15 -17.05 -1.05
N ASN A 207 -42.14 -15.76 -0.73
CA ASN A 207 -42.02 -14.64 -1.66
C ASN A 207 -40.59 -14.07 -1.76
N GLN A 208 -39.61 -14.80 -1.23
CA GLN A 208 -38.19 -14.45 -1.24
C GLN A 208 -37.40 -15.59 -1.91
N HIS A 209 -36.14 -15.34 -2.21
CA HIS A 209 -35.18 -16.38 -2.57
C HIS A 209 -33.82 -16.05 -1.93
N CYS A 210 -32.97 -17.06 -1.80
CA CYS A 210 -31.68 -16.92 -1.18
C CYS A 210 -30.67 -16.40 -2.21
N PHE A 211 -30.15 -15.20 -1.98
CA PHE A 211 -29.16 -14.56 -2.83
C PHE A 211 -28.02 -14.00 -2.00
N ASN A 212 -26.79 -14.48 -2.25
CA ASN A 212 -25.60 -14.11 -1.48
C ASN A 212 -25.84 -14.17 0.03
N GLU A 213 -26.34 -15.31 0.52
CA GLU A 213 -26.55 -15.57 1.95
C GLU A 213 -27.59 -14.66 2.64
N SER A 214 -28.38 -13.90 1.87
CA SER A 214 -29.50 -13.09 2.36
C SER A 214 -30.80 -13.41 1.63
N CYS A 215 -31.93 -13.35 2.34
CA CYS A 215 -33.24 -13.54 1.77
C CYS A 215 -33.71 -12.27 1.09
N VAL A 216 -33.71 -12.26 -0.25
CA VAL A 216 -34.14 -11.11 -1.04
C VAL A 216 -35.54 -11.35 -1.60
N ASN A 217 -36.36 -10.31 -1.63
CA ASN A 217 -37.72 -10.38 -2.19
C ASN A 217 -37.66 -10.73 -3.68
N LEU A 218 -38.50 -11.69 -4.09
CA LEU A 218 -38.76 -11.94 -5.51
C LEU A 218 -39.57 -10.77 -6.05
N THR A 219 -39.02 -10.09 -7.05
CA THR A 219 -39.66 -8.94 -7.68
C THR A 219 -39.72 -9.17 -9.18
N GLY A 220 -40.80 -8.71 -9.79
CA GLY A 220 -40.99 -8.69 -11.24
C GLY A 220 -42.05 -7.66 -11.60
N THR A 221 -42.17 -7.38 -12.89
CA THR A 221 -43.02 -6.29 -13.39
C THR A 221 -44.49 -6.67 -13.47
N CYS A 222 -44.78 -7.96 -13.67
CA CYS A 222 -46.14 -8.45 -13.86
C CYS A 222 -46.23 -9.95 -13.58
N GLY A 223 -46.63 -10.27 -12.37
CA GLY A 223 -46.70 -11.63 -11.89
C GLY A 223 -46.86 -11.63 -10.39
N TYR A 224 -46.67 -12.80 -9.80
CA TYR A 224 -46.69 -12.97 -8.36
C TYR A 224 -45.62 -13.98 -7.95
N PRO A 225 -45.05 -13.83 -6.75
CA PRO A 225 -44.08 -14.79 -6.27
C PRO A 225 -44.80 -16.04 -5.72
N GLU A 226 -44.37 -17.22 -6.16
CA GLU A 226 -44.89 -18.51 -5.69
C GLU A 226 -43.77 -19.56 -5.71
N ASN A 227 -43.65 -20.31 -4.60
CA ASN A 227 -42.66 -21.38 -4.44
C ASN A 227 -41.23 -20.93 -4.81
N HIS A 228 -40.80 -19.79 -4.27
CA HIS A 228 -39.47 -19.21 -4.49
C HIS A 228 -39.16 -18.87 -5.96
N SER A 229 -40.19 -18.68 -6.78
CA SER A 229 -40.07 -18.24 -8.18
C SER A 229 -41.04 -17.10 -8.48
N TRP A 230 -40.69 -16.25 -9.44
CA TRP A 230 -41.63 -15.28 -9.99
C TRP A 230 -42.47 -15.94 -11.07
N ILE A 231 -43.79 -15.98 -10.89
CA ILE A 231 -44.73 -16.54 -11.85
C ILE A 231 -45.40 -15.39 -12.59
N ASP A 232 -45.12 -15.29 -13.89
CA ASP A 232 -45.74 -14.28 -14.74
C ASP A 232 -47.25 -14.49 -14.84
N TYR A 233 -47.98 -13.38 -14.86
CA TYR A 233 -49.39 -13.40 -15.16
C TYR A 233 -49.66 -13.76 -16.62
N GLY A 234 -50.89 -14.16 -16.95
CA GLY A 234 -51.28 -14.44 -18.33
C GLY A 234 -51.24 -13.19 -19.23
N CYS A 235 -51.42 -12.01 -18.63
CA CYS A 235 -51.24 -10.71 -19.28
C CYS A 235 -50.96 -9.62 -18.24
N CYS A 236 -50.35 -8.54 -18.69
CA CYS A 236 -49.99 -7.36 -17.90
C CYS A 236 -50.65 -6.09 -18.43
N ASN A 237 -50.93 -6.10 -19.74
CA ASN A 237 -51.62 -5.06 -20.48
C ASN A 237 -52.34 -5.70 -21.68
N ASP A 238 -53.23 -4.96 -22.33
CA ASP A 238 -54.05 -5.46 -23.45
C ASP A 238 -53.22 -5.88 -24.68
N SER A 239 -52.01 -5.34 -24.84
CA SER A 239 -51.13 -5.70 -25.97
C SER A 239 -50.44 -7.06 -25.79
N ASP A 240 -50.47 -7.62 -24.58
CA ASP A 240 -50.03 -8.99 -24.32
C ASP A 240 -51.07 -10.03 -24.77
N CYS A 241 -52.31 -9.59 -25.04
CA CYS A 241 -53.42 -10.44 -25.46
C CYS A 241 -53.61 -10.47 -26.98
N ASP A 242 -54.13 -11.59 -27.49
CA ASP A 242 -54.50 -11.71 -28.91
C ASP A 242 -55.62 -10.74 -29.31
N SER A 243 -55.72 -10.44 -30.60
CA SER A 243 -56.76 -9.56 -31.13
C SER A 243 -58.17 -10.06 -30.78
N GLY A 244 -58.98 -9.18 -30.18
CA GLY A 244 -60.33 -9.53 -29.70
C GLY A 244 -60.40 -9.82 -28.20
N PHE A 245 -59.28 -9.75 -27.48
CA PHE A 245 -59.19 -9.89 -26.03
C PHE A 245 -58.66 -8.60 -25.40
N GLU A 246 -58.97 -8.39 -24.12
CA GLU A 246 -58.37 -7.38 -23.25
C GLU A 246 -57.81 -8.03 -21.99
N CYS A 247 -56.83 -7.41 -21.34
CA CYS A 247 -56.26 -7.90 -20.11
C CYS A 247 -57.12 -7.46 -18.93
N ARG A 248 -57.81 -8.41 -18.28
CA ARG A 248 -58.66 -8.13 -17.12
C ARG A 248 -58.32 -9.08 -15.98
N ASN A 249 -57.97 -8.53 -14.82
CA ASN A 249 -57.51 -9.30 -13.65
C ASN A 249 -56.37 -10.28 -14.02
N ASN A 250 -55.39 -9.81 -14.80
CA ASN A 250 -54.20 -10.57 -15.18
C ASN A 250 -54.46 -11.81 -16.06
N ALA A 251 -55.64 -11.86 -16.70
CA ALA A 251 -56.01 -12.87 -17.69
C ALA A 251 -56.60 -12.20 -18.93
N CYS A 252 -56.30 -12.73 -20.12
CA CYS A 252 -56.92 -12.27 -21.36
C CYS A 252 -58.38 -12.72 -21.40
N VAL A 253 -59.30 -11.76 -21.46
CA VAL A 253 -60.75 -12.00 -21.56
C VAL A 253 -61.27 -11.45 -22.88
N GLU A 254 -62.24 -12.12 -23.51
CA GLU A 254 -62.83 -11.66 -24.77
C GLU A 254 -63.49 -10.28 -24.57
N LEU A 255 -63.23 -9.37 -25.51
CA LEU A 255 -63.91 -8.09 -25.57
C LEU A 255 -65.41 -8.31 -25.79
N PRO A 256 -66.28 -7.57 -25.09
CA PRO A 256 -67.71 -7.64 -25.35
C PRO A 256 -67.96 -7.29 -26.83
N PRO A 257 -68.90 -7.99 -27.51
CA PRO A 257 -69.20 -7.69 -28.90
C PRO A 257 -69.54 -6.20 -29.02
N PRO A 258 -69.00 -5.51 -30.04
CA PRO A 258 -69.17 -4.06 -30.17
C PRO A 258 -70.65 -3.76 -30.09
N ALA A 259 -71.05 -2.94 -29.12
CA ALA A 259 -72.42 -2.49 -28.99
C ALA A 259 -72.82 -1.94 -30.35
N ILE A 260 -73.75 -2.63 -31.03
CA ILE A 260 -74.20 -2.26 -32.36
C ILE A 260 -74.88 -0.91 -32.16
N ASN A 261 -74.16 0.18 -32.42
CA ASN A 261 -74.66 1.53 -32.23
C ASN A 261 -75.93 1.69 -33.06
N ALA A 262 -77.07 1.58 -32.38
CA ALA A 262 -78.35 1.97 -32.91
C ALA A 262 -78.24 3.45 -33.27
N SER A 263 -78.24 3.68 -34.58
CA SER A 263 -78.24 4.96 -35.27
C SER A 263 -79.09 6.02 -34.56
N ASN A 264 -78.43 7.16 -34.30
CA ASN A 264 -78.96 8.52 -34.26
C ASN A 264 -80.37 8.75 -33.65
N LYS A 265 -80.39 9.33 -32.44
CA LYS A 265 -81.30 10.44 -32.17
C LYS A 265 -80.69 11.45 -31.20
N THR A 266 -80.40 12.63 -31.73
CA THR A 266 -80.20 13.89 -30.99
C THR A 266 -81.43 14.19 -30.14
N PRO A 267 -81.26 14.49 -28.85
CA PRO A 267 -81.68 15.79 -28.30
C PRO A 267 -80.60 16.36 -27.37
N GLU A 268 -80.18 17.60 -27.55
CA GLU A 268 -80.78 18.81 -26.94
C GLU A 268 -80.58 18.91 -25.42
N ASN A 269 -79.44 19.52 -25.08
CA ASN A 269 -79.24 20.59 -24.08
C ASN A 269 -80.17 20.63 -22.85
N ILE A 270 -79.68 20.18 -21.68
CA ILE A 270 -80.05 20.75 -20.38
C ILE A 270 -78.79 20.86 -19.49
N THR A 271 -78.61 22.09 -18.99
CA THR A 271 -77.60 22.58 -18.05
C THR A 271 -78.00 22.28 -16.61
N GLU A 272 -77.09 21.75 -15.77
CA GLU A 272 -77.04 21.88 -14.29
C GLU A 272 -75.71 21.24 -13.82
N ASN A 273 -74.64 21.99 -13.53
CA ASN A 273 -74.31 22.69 -12.28
C ASN A 273 -74.45 21.86 -10.99
N LYS A 274 -73.35 21.23 -10.53
CA LYS A 274 -72.88 21.33 -9.11
C LYS A 274 -71.59 20.55 -8.82
N THR A 275 -70.64 21.26 -8.20
CA THR A 275 -69.79 20.90 -7.03
C THR A 275 -69.42 19.41 -6.88
N GLY A 276 -68.16 18.99 -6.97
CA GLY A 276 -66.97 19.53 -6.31
C GLY A 276 -66.55 18.54 -5.22
N VAL A 277 -65.31 18.04 -5.26
CA VAL A 277 -64.54 17.32 -4.20
C VAL A 277 -63.13 17.06 -4.77
N PRO A 278 -62.07 17.08 -3.93
CA PRO A 278 -60.79 17.72 -4.27
C PRO A 278 -59.71 16.76 -4.81
N GLU A 279 -58.77 17.37 -5.52
CA GLU A 279 -57.44 16.85 -5.82
C GLU A 279 -56.67 16.60 -4.51
N ASP A 280 -56.33 15.34 -4.24
CA ASP A 280 -55.27 15.00 -3.30
C ASP A 280 -53.94 14.95 -4.06
N GLU A 281 -53.16 16.00 -3.81
CA GLU A 281 -51.78 16.20 -4.22
C GLU A 281 -50.87 15.26 -3.37
N PRO A 282 -49.98 14.46 -3.96
CA PRO A 282 -49.01 13.70 -3.18
C PRO A 282 -47.98 14.67 -2.59
N GLN A 283 -48.00 14.82 -1.26
CA GLN A 283 -46.97 15.57 -0.54
C GLN A 283 -45.64 14.81 -0.61
N GLU A 284 -44.65 15.41 -1.26
CA GLU A 284 -43.26 15.01 -1.16
C GLU A 284 -42.78 15.21 0.29
N GLU A 285 -42.52 14.11 0.99
CA GLU A 285 -41.75 14.14 2.23
C GLU A 285 -40.29 14.51 1.92
N VAL A 286 -39.98 15.79 2.13
CA VAL A 286 -38.60 16.27 2.21
C VAL A 286 -37.97 15.65 3.46
N CYS A 287 -37.14 14.64 3.24
CA CYS A 287 -36.31 14.02 4.26
C CYS A 287 -35.25 15.04 4.73
N VAL A 288 -35.53 15.73 5.84
CA VAL A 288 -34.56 16.60 6.52
C VAL A 288 -33.49 15.71 7.13
N VAL A 289 -32.36 15.59 6.44
CA VAL A 289 -31.13 15.02 7.01
C VAL A 289 -30.67 15.93 8.13
N ALA A 290 -30.98 15.54 9.37
CA ALA A 290 -30.43 16.17 10.56
C ALA A 290 -28.91 15.97 10.56
N ALA A 291 -28.18 17.02 10.22
CA ALA A 291 -26.75 17.11 10.43
C ALA A 291 -26.45 17.01 11.93
N LEU A 292 -26.01 15.83 12.36
CA LEU A 292 -25.41 15.62 13.67
C LEU A 292 -24.17 16.53 13.80
N PRO A 293 -24.04 17.33 14.88
CA PRO A 293 -22.81 18.05 15.13
C PRO A 293 -21.69 17.04 15.40
N LEU A 294 -20.67 17.10 14.56
CA LEU A 294 -19.41 16.39 14.72
C LEU A 294 -18.78 16.86 16.05
N VAL A 295 -18.96 16.08 17.12
CA VAL A 295 -18.27 16.30 18.38
C VAL A 295 -16.81 15.92 18.17
N LEU A 296 -15.98 16.94 17.94
CA LEU A 296 -14.53 16.84 17.89
C LEU A 296 -14.02 16.51 19.30
N ILE A 297 -13.86 15.22 19.62
CA ILE A 297 -13.16 14.80 20.84
C ILE A 297 -11.67 15.01 20.61
N ILE A 298 -11.17 16.17 21.05
CA ILE A 298 -9.75 16.42 21.23
C ILE A 298 -9.30 15.59 22.44
N ILE A 299 -8.80 14.39 22.22
CA ILE A 299 -8.04 13.67 23.25
C ILE A 299 -6.66 14.31 23.32
N SER A 300 -6.49 15.22 24.27
CA SER A 300 -5.18 15.72 24.67
C SER A 300 -4.34 14.56 25.20
N ARG A 301 -3.27 14.22 24.48
CA ARG A 301 -2.17 13.40 25.00
C ARG A 301 -1.48 14.14 26.14
N SER A 302 -1.73 13.72 27.37
CA SER A 302 -0.79 13.80 28.48
C SER A 302 -0.24 12.37 28.60
N GLY A 303 0.99 12.06 28.18
CA GLY A 303 2.21 12.57 28.79
C GLY A 303 2.40 11.86 30.12
N LEU A 304 3.16 10.75 30.14
CA LEU A 304 3.91 10.35 31.33
C LEU A 304 5.05 9.39 30.95
N SER A 305 6.26 9.95 30.98
CA SER A 305 7.50 9.23 31.28
C SER A 305 7.41 8.58 32.65
N VAL A 306 7.86 7.32 32.75
CA VAL A 306 8.94 6.88 33.65
C VAL A 306 9.69 5.78 32.92
#